data_AF-A0A1E5W0P1-F1
#
_entry.id   AF-A0A1E5W0P1-F1
#
_cell.length_a   1.000
_cell.length_b   1.000
_cell.length_c   1.000
_cell.angle_alpha   90.00
_cell.angle_beta   90.00
_cell.angle_gamma   90.00
#
_symmetry.space_group_name_H-M   'P 1'
#
loop_
_entity.id
_entity.type
_entity.pdbx_description
1 polymer ?
#
loop_
_entity_poly.entity_id
_entity_poly.type
_entity_poly.pdbx_seq_one_letter_code
_entity_poly.pdbx_strand_id
1 'polypeptide(L)'
;LETLTSGSPSCQGNCFFLPESYISRFDLINWKVLLEHPRTFGIDQKMLSQNVRILDLRACPDVSPSMLVELMAGENSIISRVFGNTRRLQPHKPVTKAQAAAALTSGRMEEAIRDELNRLEVENQAQLSDIAEIMEELISRGDIQQQWGEKMKKEQQRAFEVDKDFQHVLHELAKERTDREKELEDLLKGKAALERQNQELINLRSEVDGMYDRLATENAEVMTDQQNLENLSSDMTNKHQAINEAKSYLEAEKEALTMLRNWVEEEAARVHERAETLKRAVRRWRVTVD
;
A
#
# COMPACT_ATOMS: atom_id res chain seq x y z
N LEU A 1 14.36 -16.72 116.93
CA LEU A 1 13.15 -17.28 117.57
C LEU A 1 12.22 -16.11 117.89
N GLU A 2 10.96 -16.21 117.44
CA GLU A 2 9.73 -15.58 118.00
C GLU A 2 9.69 -14.03 118.14
N THR A 3 8.66 -13.26 117.79
CA THR A 3 7.28 -13.50 117.31
C THR A 3 6.70 -12.18 116.75
N LEU A 4 5.68 -12.35 115.90
CA LEU A 4 4.82 -11.42 115.15
C LEU A 4 4.37 -10.10 115.81
N THR A 5 4.19 -9.06 114.99
CA THR A 5 2.97 -8.22 115.02
C THR A 5 2.58 -7.73 113.62
N SER A 6 1.26 -7.69 113.42
CA SER A 6 0.48 -7.48 112.21
C SER A 6 0.52 -6.03 111.69
N GLY A 7 0.64 -5.88 110.36
CA GLY A 7 0.37 -4.64 109.64
C GLY A 7 -0.19 -4.95 108.23
N SER A 8 -1.46 -4.62 108.03
CA SER A 8 -2.21 -4.70 106.76
C SER A 8 -1.58 -3.86 105.64
N PRO A 9 -1.39 -4.37 104.41
CA PRO A 9 -1.06 -3.54 103.27
C PRO A 9 -2.34 -2.94 102.69
N SER A 10 -2.49 -1.63 102.83
CA SER A 10 -3.47 -0.84 102.09
C SER A 10 -3.17 -0.92 100.59
N CYS A 11 -4.09 -1.47 99.80
CA CYS A 11 -4.02 -1.50 98.34
C CYS A 11 -4.30 -0.11 97.74
N GLN A 12 -3.37 0.84 97.90
CA GLN A 12 -3.27 1.99 96.98
C GLN A 12 -2.70 1.47 95.66
N GLY A 13 -3.59 1.04 94.76
CA GLY A 13 -3.22 0.47 93.47
C GLY A 13 -2.62 1.53 92.53
N ASN A 14 -1.34 1.36 92.18
CA ASN A 14 -0.71 2.05 91.06
C ASN A 14 -1.45 1.68 89.74
N CYS A 15 -2.02 2.66 89.05
CA CYS A 15 -2.53 2.47 87.68
C CYS A 15 -1.36 2.40 86.69
N PHE A 16 -0.87 1.21 86.40
CA PHE A 16 0.11 1.00 85.33
C PHE A 16 -0.61 0.88 83.97
N PHE A 17 -0.44 1.85 83.08
CA PHE A 17 -0.90 1.73 81.69
C PHE A 17 0.01 0.77 80.93
N LEU A 18 -0.55 -0.34 80.44
CA LEU A 18 0.17 -1.42 79.76
C LEU A 18 -0.31 -1.51 78.30
N PRO A 19 0.25 -0.71 77.37
CA PRO A 19 -0.23 -0.67 75.98
C PRO A 19 -0.08 -1.99 75.22
N GLU A 20 0.88 -2.82 75.64
CA GLU A 20 1.16 -4.14 75.03
C GLU A 20 0.26 -5.27 75.58
N SER A 21 -0.58 -4.99 76.59
CA SER A 21 -1.51 -5.99 77.12
C SER A 21 -2.81 -6.05 76.31
N TYR A 22 -3.47 -7.21 76.36
CA TYR A 22 -4.81 -7.33 75.78
C TYR A 22 -5.84 -6.58 76.63
N ILE A 23 -6.83 -5.99 75.96
CA ILE A 23 -7.98 -5.39 76.64
C ILE A 23 -8.91 -6.52 77.10
N SER A 24 -9.20 -6.56 78.40
CA SER A 24 -10.15 -7.51 78.96
C SER A 24 -11.60 -7.07 78.67
N ARG A 25 -12.54 -8.01 78.72
CA ARG A 25 -13.98 -7.69 78.55
C ARG A 25 -14.44 -6.69 79.59
N PHE A 26 -13.94 -6.82 80.81
CA PHE A 26 -14.22 -5.90 81.91
C PHE A 26 -13.73 -4.48 81.60
N ASP A 27 -12.49 -4.34 81.14
CA ASP A 27 -11.89 -3.05 80.84
C ASP A 27 -12.61 -2.36 79.67
N LEU A 28 -12.94 -3.10 78.61
CA LEU A 28 -13.69 -2.58 77.47
C LEU A 28 -15.04 -1.98 77.90
N ILE A 29 -15.81 -2.73 78.70
CA ILE A 29 -17.13 -2.29 79.18
C ILE A 29 -16.97 -1.06 80.08
N ASN A 30 -16.03 -1.10 81.01
CA ASN A 30 -15.79 0.00 81.94
C ASN A 30 -15.37 1.28 81.20
N TRP A 31 -14.43 1.18 80.26
CA TRP A 31 -13.98 2.32 79.44
C TRP A 31 -15.12 2.87 78.58
N LYS A 32 -15.91 2.01 77.94
CA LYS A 32 -17.03 2.43 77.10
C LYS A 32 -18.10 3.14 77.91
N VAL A 33 -18.49 2.61 79.07
CA VAL A 33 -19.48 3.25 79.95
C VAL A 33 -18.97 4.60 80.47
N LEU A 34 -17.68 4.73 80.78
CA LEU A 34 -17.09 6.02 81.18
C LEU A 34 -17.07 7.04 80.03
N LEU A 35 -16.79 6.59 78.80
CA LEU A 35 -16.83 7.44 77.61
C LEU A 35 -18.25 7.91 77.28
N GLU A 36 -19.25 7.04 77.46
CA GLU A 36 -20.65 7.40 77.23
C GLU A 36 -21.25 8.18 78.39
N HIS A 37 -20.84 7.92 79.63
CA HIS A 37 -21.45 8.54 80.80
C HIS A 37 -20.38 9.11 81.73
N PRO A 38 -19.82 10.31 81.41
CA PRO A 38 -18.74 10.92 82.19
C PRO A 38 -19.13 11.40 83.60
N ARG A 39 -20.43 11.39 83.95
CA ARG A 39 -20.93 11.86 85.26
C ARG A 39 -21.16 10.68 86.20
N THR A 40 -20.80 10.88 87.47
CA THR A 40 -20.80 9.87 88.52
C THR A 40 -22.16 9.22 88.70
N PHE A 41 -22.17 7.89 88.57
CA PHE A 41 -23.31 7.04 88.88
C PHE A 41 -23.50 6.97 90.40
N GLY A 42 -24.38 7.83 90.94
CA GLY A 42 -24.85 7.74 92.32
C GLY A 42 -25.82 6.58 92.50
N ILE A 43 -25.34 5.35 92.40
CA ILE A 43 -26.19 4.15 92.46
C ILE A 43 -25.94 3.39 93.76
N ASP A 44 -27.03 3.03 94.44
CA ASP A 44 -27.01 2.23 95.66
C ASP A 44 -26.55 0.80 95.37
N GLN A 45 -25.28 0.53 95.65
CA GLN A 45 -24.58 -0.72 95.35
C GLN A 45 -25.25 -1.96 95.97
N LYS A 46 -26.04 -1.78 97.05
CA LYS A 46 -26.76 -2.86 97.73
C LYS A 46 -27.99 -3.36 96.97
N MET A 47 -28.67 -2.49 96.23
CA MET A 47 -29.84 -2.87 95.40
C MET A 47 -29.41 -3.57 94.10
N LEU A 48 -28.18 -3.32 93.65
CA LEU A 48 -27.64 -3.78 92.37
C LEU A 48 -27.07 -5.19 92.41
N SER A 49 -26.37 -5.55 93.51
CA SER A 49 -25.75 -6.86 93.67
C SER A 49 -26.77 -8.01 93.70
N GLN A 50 -28.02 -7.74 94.11
CA GLN A 50 -29.10 -8.73 94.16
C GLN A 50 -29.66 -9.10 92.78
N ASN A 51 -29.50 -8.22 91.76
CA ASN A 51 -30.12 -8.38 90.43
C ASN A 51 -29.17 -8.88 89.33
N VAL A 52 -27.92 -9.23 89.67
CA VAL A 52 -26.92 -9.72 88.71
C VAL A 52 -27.28 -11.14 88.22
N ARG A 53 -27.61 -11.28 86.93
CA ARG A 53 -27.96 -12.55 86.27
C ARG A 53 -26.74 -13.34 85.77
N ILE A 54 -25.55 -12.73 85.77
CA ILE A 54 -24.30 -13.36 85.29
C ILE A 54 -23.56 -13.99 86.47
N LEU A 55 -23.27 -15.29 86.36
CA LEU A 55 -22.81 -16.12 87.49
C LEU A 55 -21.42 -15.72 88.04
N ASP A 56 -20.50 -15.34 87.15
CA ASP A 56 -19.12 -14.99 87.54
C ASP A 56 -18.99 -13.57 88.10
N LEU A 57 -19.88 -12.65 87.72
CA LEU A 57 -19.96 -11.33 88.33
C LEU A 57 -20.58 -11.38 89.73
N ARG A 58 -21.50 -12.30 89.99
CA ARG A 58 -22.13 -12.49 91.31
C ARG A 58 -21.15 -13.06 92.35
N ALA A 59 -20.09 -13.74 91.90
CA ALA A 59 -19.05 -14.32 92.74
C ALA A 59 -17.87 -13.36 93.03
N CYS A 60 -17.87 -12.16 92.44
CA CYS A 60 -16.82 -11.17 92.63
C CYS A 60 -17.28 -10.08 93.63
N PRO A 61 -16.55 -9.83 94.73
CA PRO A 61 -16.94 -8.82 95.71
C PRO A 61 -16.72 -7.37 95.24
N ASP A 62 -15.94 -7.15 94.16
CA ASP A 62 -15.51 -5.83 93.69
C ASP A 62 -16.06 -5.47 92.29
N VAL A 63 -17.37 -5.62 92.07
CA VAL A 63 -17.99 -5.24 90.78
C VAL A 63 -18.05 -3.71 90.65
N SER A 64 -17.40 -3.18 89.60
CA SER A 64 -17.39 -1.73 89.29
C SER A 64 -18.80 -1.17 89.06
N PRO A 65 -19.10 0.07 89.51
CA PRO A 65 -20.38 0.75 89.23
C PRO A 65 -20.74 0.80 87.74
N SER A 66 -19.76 0.98 86.86
CA SER A 66 -19.96 0.99 85.39
C SER A 66 -20.53 -0.33 84.87
N MET A 67 -20.11 -1.44 85.49
CA MET A 67 -20.59 -2.78 85.14
C MET A 67 -22.04 -3.00 85.59
N LEU A 68 -22.44 -2.37 86.69
CA LEU A 68 -23.80 -2.47 87.21
C LEU A 68 -24.79 -1.67 86.36
N VAL A 69 -24.40 -0.47 85.91
CA VAL A 69 -25.15 0.32 84.92
C VAL A 69 -25.43 -0.49 83.67
N GLU A 70 -24.38 -1.13 83.19
CA GLU A 70 -24.42 -1.93 81.97
C GLU A 70 -25.36 -3.14 82.11
N LEU A 71 -25.37 -3.79 83.26
CA LEU A 71 -26.31 -4.88 83.55
C LEU A 71 -27.76 -4.41 83.67
N MET A 72 -28.00 -3.16 84.11
CA MET A 72 -29.34 -2.57 84.17
C MET A 72 -29.89 -2.17 82.80
N ALA A 73 -29.02 -1.86 81.84
CA ALA A 73 -29.42 -1.51 80.46
C ALA A 73 -30.06 -2.68 79.70
N GLY A 74 -30.03 -3.91 80.25
CA GLY A 74 -30.78 -5.06 79.72
C GLY A 74 -30.33 -5.45 78.31
N GLU A 75 -31.28 -5.55 77.38
CA GLU A 75 -31.01 -5.91 75.97
C GLU A 75 -30.30 -4.78 75.20
N ASN A 76 -30.35 -3.55 75.71
CA ASN A 76 -29.64 -2.41 75.14
C ASN A 76 -28.20 -2.25 75.68
N SER A 77 -27.76 -3.15 76.56
CA SER A 77 -26.39 -3.20 77.04
C SER A 77 -25.43 -3.62 75.91
N ILE A 78 -24.28 -2.98 75.83
CA ILE A 78 -23.04 -3.46 75.20
C ILE A 78 -22.80 -4.94 75.56
N ILE A 79 -23.03 -5.37 76.81
CA ILE A 79 -22.88 -6.80 77.20
C ILE A 79 -23.77 -7.68 76.33
N SER A 80 -25.06 -7.38 76.25
CA SER A 80 -26.02 -8.16 75.46
C SER A 80 -25.76 -8.04 73.96
N ARG A 81 -25.43 -6.84 73.46
CA ARG A 81 -25.21 -6.57 72.04
C ARG A 81 -23.90 -7.15 71.48
N VAL A 82 -22.82 -7.11 72.27
CA VAL A 82 -21.48 -7.53 71.83
C VAL A 82 -21.16 -8.96 72.21
N PHE A 83 -21.57 -9.38 73.41
CA PHE A 83 -21.27 -10.71 73.95
C PHE A 83 -22.50 -11.63 74.02
N GLY A 84 -23.68 -11.16 73.58
CA GLY A 84 -24.92 -11.93 73.62
C GLY A 84 -25.50 -12.09 75.02
N ASN A 85 -26.62 -12.81 75.13
CA ASN A 85 -27.25 -13.20 76.39
C ASN A 85 -26.47 -14.32 77.09
N THR A 86 -25.30 -13.96 77.60
CA THR A 86 -24.34 -14.90 78.16
C THR A 86 -24.55 -15.12 79.66
N ARG A 87 -24.55 -16.39 80.11
CA ARG A 87 -24.66 -16.76 81.54
C ARG A 87 -23.36 -16.55 82.35
N ARG A 88 -22.21 -16.44 81.67
CA ARG A 88 -20.86 -16.24 82.24
C ARG A 88 -20.03 -15.29 81.36
N LEU A 89 -19.74 -14.08 81.83
CA LEU A 89 -19.11 -13.05 81.00
C LEU A 89 -17.60 -13.28 80.78
N GLN A 90 -16.94 -13.98 81.70
CA GLN A 90 -15.49 -14.17 81.76
C GLN A 90 -14.75 -12.81 81.73
N PRO A 91 -14.82 -12.00 82.80
CA PRO A 91 -14.37 -10.60 82.80
C PRO A 91 -12.92 -10.39 82.34
N HIS A 92 -12.03 -11.32 82.68
CA HIS A 92 -10.60 -11.25 82.34
C HIS A 92 -10.24 -11.81 80.96
N LYS A 93 -11.21 -12.33 80.19
CA LYS A 93 -10.94 -12.86 78.86
C LYS A 93 -10.63 -11.71 77.89
N PRO A 94 -9.64 -11.86 76.97
CA PRO A 94 -9.38 -10.86 75.95
C PRO A 94 -10.59 -10.62 75.04
N VAL A 95 -10.72 -9.37 74.59
CA VAL A 95 -11.71 -8.92 73.61
C VAL A 95 -11.13 -9.08 72.20
N THR A 96 -11.95 -9.56 71.26
CA THR A 96 -11.57 -9.61 69.83
C THR A 96 -11.79 -8.26 69.16
N LYS A 97 -11.08 -7.97 68.05
CA LYS A 97 -11.25 -6.72 67.30
C LYS A 97 -12.70 -6.48 66.86
N ALA A 98 -13.42 -7.53 66.44
CA ALA A 98 -14.83 -7.43 66.07
C ALA A 98 -15.73 -7.06 67.27
N GLN A 99 -15.48 -7.63 68.45
CA GLN A 99 -16.20 -7.29 69.67
C GLN A 99 -15.90 -5.85 70.12
N ALA A 100 -14.65 -5.41 70.03
CA ALA A 100 -14.29 -4.03 70.32
C ALA A 100 -14.98 -3.06 69.35
N ALA A 101 -14.98 -3.34 68.05
CA ALA A 101 -15.67 -2.52 67.05
C ALA A 101 -17.18 -2.45 67.33
N ALA A 102 -17.82 -3.61 67.54
CA ALA A 102 -19.24 -3.68 67.86
C ALA A 102 -19.58 -2.92 69.15
N ALA A 103 -18.73 -2.99 70.17
CA ALA A 103 -18.90 -2.22 71.40
C ALA A 103 -18.82 -0.73 71.13
N LEU A 104 -17.79 -0.28 70.41
CA LEU A 104 -17.55 1.13 70.12
C LEU A 104 -18.67 1.76 69.28
N THR A 105 -19.23 1.02 68.32
CA THR A 105 -20.32 1.50 67.45
C THR A 105 -21.72 1.32 68.05
N SER A 106 -21.85 0.68 69.21
CA SER A 106 -23.11 0.54 69.94
C SER A 106 -23.35 1.70 70.91
N GLY A 107 -24.58 1.78 71.44
CA GLY A 107 -24.97 2.77 72.45
C GLY A 107 -25.23 4.13 71.82
N ARG A 108 -24.76 5.21 72.45
CA ARG A 108 -24.97 6.57 71.90
C ARG A 108 -24.15 6.86 70.64
N MET A 109 -23.05 6.12 70.45
CA MET A 109 -22.26 6.24 69.23
C MET A 109 -23.05 5.76 68.00
N GLU A 110 -23.96 4.80 68.18
CA GLU A 110 -24.84 4.30 67.12
C GLU A 110 -25.74 5.43 66.58
N GLU A 111 -26.29 6.26 67.47
CA GLU A 111 -27.12 7.42 67.13
C GLU A 111 -26.30 8.47 66.38
N ALA A 112 -25.11 8.82 66.90
CA ALA A 112 -24.23 9.79 66.24
C ALA A 112 -23.79 9.35 64.83
N ILE A 113 -23.46 8.06 64.63
CA ILE A 113 -23.14 7.51 63.31
C ILE A 113 -24.34 7.60 62.37
N ARG A 114 -25.55 7.30 62.88
CA ARG A 114 -26.79 7.36 62.10
C ARG A 114 -27.11 8.78 61.66
N ASP A 115 -26.92 9.76 62.54
CA ASP A 115 -27.17 11.17 62.23
C ASP A 115 -26.20 11.68 61.15
N GLU A 116 -24.91 11.32 61.22
CA GLU A 116 -23.95 11.66 60.17
C GLU A 116 -24.25 10.97 58.84
N LEU A 117 -24.68 9.71 58.85
CA LEU A 117 -25.11 9.01 57.64
C LEU A 117 -26.32 9.70 57.01
N ASN A 118 -27.33 10.07 57.81
CA ASN A 118 -28.50 10.79 57.32
C ASN A 118 -28.11 12.17 56.75
N ARG A 119 -27.19 12.88 57.40
CA ARG A 119 -26.67 14.17 56.91
C ARG A 119 -25.98 14.02 55.55
N LEU A 120 -25.12 13.00 55.40
CA LEU A 120 -24.44 12.70 54.14
C LEU A 120 -25.42 12.29 53.03
N GLU A 121 -26.46 11.53 53.37
CA GLU A 121 -27.49 11.14 52.40
C GLU A 121 -28.25 12.36 51.86
N VAL A 122 -28.61 13.30 52.75
CA VAL A 122 -29.25 14.56 52.36
C VAL A 122 -28.32 15.41 51.48
N GLU A 123 -27.04 15.52 51.83
CA GLU A 123 -26.04 16.25 51.04
C GLU A 123 -25.85 15.63 49.66
N ASN A 124 -25.76 14.30 49.57
CA ASN A 124 -25.66 13.59 48.30
C ASN A 124 -26.91 13.79 47.43
N GLN A 125 -28.11 13.70 48.03
CA GLN A 125 -29.35 13.91 47.31
C GLN A 125 -29.48 15.36 46.79
N ALA A 126 -29.01 16.35 47.55
CA ALA A 126 -28.94 17.73 47.10
C ALA A 126 -28.00 17.89 45.89
N GLN A 127 -26.79 17.32 45.95
CA GLN A 127 -25.84 17.35 44.83
C GLN A 127 -26.41 16.71 43.56
N LEU A 128 -27.10 15.57 43.69
CA LEU A 128 -27.75 14.92 42.55
C LEU A 128 -28.88 15.78 41.96
N SER A 129 -29.61 16.50 42.80
CA SER A 129 -30.63 17.46 42.36
C SER A 129 -30.01 18.62 41.59
N ASP A 130 -28.92 19.21 42.10
CA ASP A 130 -28.23 20.32 41.45
C ASP A 130 -27.69 19.91 40.07
N ILE A 131 -27.11 18.71 39.97
CA ILE A 131 -26.63 18.17 38.69
C ILE A 131 -27.78 17.96 37.70
N ALA A 132 -28.92 17.45 38.19
CA ALA A 132 -30.10 17.25 37.35
C ALA A 132 -30.66 18.58 36.82
N GLU A 133 -30.73 19.61 37.66
CA GLU A 133 -31.17 20.96 37.27
C GLU A 133 -30.22 21.56 36.22
N ILE A 134 -28.90 21.53 36.44
CA ILE A 134 -27.91 22.02 35.47
C ILE A 134 -28.04 21.28 34.12
N MET A 135 -28.26 19.96 34.16
CA MET A 135 -28.43 19.17 32.95
C MET A 135 -29.73 19.53 32.21
N GLU A 136 -30.83 19.72 32.93
CA GLU A 136 -32.11 20.16 32.37
C GLU A 136 -32.01 21.58 31.78
N GLU A 137 -31.32 22.50 32.43
CA GLU A 137 -31.02 23.83 31.89
C GLU A 137 -30.20 23.75 30.60
N LEU A 138 -29.16 22.92 30.55
CA LEU A 138 -28.33 22.74 29.35
C LEU A 138 -29.13 22.15 28.18
N ILE A 139 -30.04 21.21 28.48
CA ILE A 139 -30.92 20.60 27.47
C ILE A 139 -31.99 21.60 27.00
N SER A 140 -32.65 22.30 27.93
CA SER A 140 -33.74 23.24 27.63
C SER A 140 -33.26 24.46 26.86
N ARG A 141 -32.05 24.96 27.14
CA ARG A 141 -31.39 25.99 26.33
C ARG A 141 -31.18 25.55 24.89
N GLY A 142 -31.04 24.24 24.64
CA GLY A 142 -30.87 23.69 23.30
C GLY A 142 -29.54 24.04 22.63
N ASP A 143 -28.63 24.75 23.32
CA ASP A 143 -27.35 25.21 22.76
C ASP A 143 -26.52 24.06 22.20
N ILE A 144 -26.51 22.92 22.91
CA ILE A 144 -25.83 21.70 22.46
C ILE A 144 -26.43 21.20 21.14
N GLN A 145 -27.76 21.12 21.06
CA GLN A 145 -28.46 20.68 19.86
C GLN A 145 -28.23 21.64 18.68
N GLN A 146 -28.24 22.96 18.94
CA GLN A 146 -27.93 23.96 17.93
C GLN A 146 -26.50 23.82 17.41
N GLN A 147 -25.50 23.72 18.29
CA GLN A 147 -24.10 23.57 17.91
C GLN A 147 -23.86 22.31 17.07
N TRP A 148 -24.45 21.18 17.46
CA TRP A 148 -24.36 19.96 16.67
C TRP A 148 -25.09 20.08 15.34
N GLY A 149 -26.27 20.72 15.32
CA GLY A 149 -27.00 21.01 14.08
C GLY A 149 -26.19 21.87 13.11
N GLU A 150 -25.52 22.90 13.60
CA GLU A 150 -24.64 23.76 12.79
C GLU A 150 -23.42 23.00 12.26
N LYS A 151 -22.77 22.19 13.10
CA LYS A 151 -21.66 21.33 12.66
C LYS A 151 -22.10 20.33 11.60
N MET A 152 -23.25 19.68 11.80
CA MET A 152 -23.81 18.74 10.83
C MET A 152 -24.14 19.41 9.50
N LYS A 153 -24.73 20.61 9.51
CA LYS A 153 -24.99 21.38 8.28
C LYS A 153 -23.70 21.75 7.55
N LYS A 154 -22.67 22.20 8.29
CA LYS A 154 -21.35 22.51 7.70
C LYS A 154 -20.72 21.28 7.06
N GLU A 155 -20.81 20.13 7.70
CA GLU A 155 -20.26 18.89 7.15
C GLU A 155 -21.05 18.39 5.93
N GLN A 156 -22.39 18.49 5.96
CA GLN A 156 -23.22 18.18 4.80
C GLN A 156 -22.90 19.07 3.59
N GLN A 157 -22.68 20.37 3.83
CA GLN A 157 -22.28 21.30 2.77
C GLN A 157 -20.92 20.93 2.17
N ARG A 158 -19.94 20.58 3.01
CA ARG A 158 -18.62 20.11 2.55
C ARG A 158 -18.73 18.83 1.73
N ALA A 159 -19.55 17.88 2.17
CA ALA A 159 -19.78 16.63 1.43
C ALA A 159 -20.41 16.91 0.06
N PHE A 160 -21.36 17.85 -0.02
CA PHE A 160 -21.98 18.25 -1.29
C PHE A 160 -20.97 18.92 -2.23
N GLU A 161 -20.12 19.82 -1.73
CA GLU A 161 -19.06 20.47 -2.52
C GLU A 161 -18.08 19.44 -3.08
N VAL A 162 -17.62 18.50 -2.24
CA VAL A 162 -16.72 17.42 -2.67
C VAL A 162 -17.38 16.51 -3.70
N ASP A 163 -18.65 16.15 -3.53
CA ASP A 163 -19.38 15.34 -4.52
C ASP A 163 -19.50 16.08 -5.86
N LYS A 164 -19.82 17.38 -5.83
CA LYS A 164 -19.87 18.21 -7.04
C LYS A 164 -18.53 18.24 -7.77
N ASP A 165 -17.43 18.44 -7.04
CA ASP A 165 -16.08 18.44 -7.62
C ASP A 165 -15.70 17.06 -8.17
N PHE A 166 -16.09 16.00 -7.48
CA PHE A 166 -15.88 14.62 -7.94
C PHE A 166 -16.65 14.34 -9.25
N GLN A 167 -17.92 14.72 -9.33
CA GLN A 167 -18.71 14.59 -10.56
C GLN A 167 -18.10 15.40 -11.72
N HIS A 168 -17.56 16.58 -11.42
CA HIS A 168 -16.88 17.41 -12.42
C HIS A 168 -15.64 16.70 -12.98
N VAL A 169 -14.77 16.17 -12.12
CA VAL A 169 -13.57 15.43 -12.53
C VAL A 169 -13.94 14.17 -13.34
N LEU A 170 -14.99 13.45 -12.95
CA LEU A 170 -15.48 12.31 -13.73
C LEU A 170 -15.95 12.72 -15.13
N HIS A 171 -16.63 13.87 -15.25
CA HIS A 171 -17.06 14.40 -16.53
C HIS A 171 -15.87 14.81 -17.41
N GLU A 172 -14.88 15.52 -16.86
CA GLU A 172 -13.66 15.89 -17.57
C GLU A 172 -12.88 14.65 -18.05
N LEU A 173 -12.74 13.64 -17.19
CA LEU A 173 -12.09 12.37 -17.55
C LEU A 173 -12.82 11.67 -18.69
N ALA A 174 -14.15 11.63 -18.65
CA ALA A 174 -14.95 11.03 -19.72
C ALA A 174 -14.74 11.78 -21.05
N LYS A 175 -14.72 13.11 -21.01
CA LYS A 175 -14.44 13.93 -22.20
C LYS A 175 -13.05 13.66 -22.76
N GLU A 176 -12.02 13.72 -21.92
CA GLU A 176 -10.63 13.46 -22.31
C GLU A 176 -10.45 12.06 -22.91
N ARG A 177 -11.16 11.06 -22.37
CA ARG A 177 -11.17 9.71 -22.93
C ARG A 177 -11.75 9.71 -24.34
N THR A 178 -12.89 10.38 -24.57
CA THR A 178 -13.48 10.46 -25.91
C THR A 178 -12.58 11.22 -26.90
N ASP A 179 -11.86 12.23 -26.43
CA ASP A 179 -10.94 12.98 -27.28
C ASP A 179 -9.70 12.14 -27.64
N ARG A 180 -9.13 11.38 -26.69
CA ARG A 180 -8.10 10.38 -26.99
C ARG A 180 -8.56 9.29 -27.96
N GLU A 181 -9.80 8.80 -27.82
CA GLU A 181 -10.36 7.80 -28.73
C GLU A 181 -10.45 8.33 -30.17
N LYS A 182 -10.84 9.61 -30.36
CA LYS A 182 -10.82 10.26 -31.68
C LYS A 182 -9.40 10.42 -32.24
N GLU A 183 -8.45 10.87 -31.42
CA GLU A 183 -7.05 11.00 -31.83
C GLU A 183 -6.47 9.66 -32.29
N LEU A 184 -6.77 8.58 -31.57
CA LEU A 184 -6.37 7.22 -31.96
C LEU A 184 -7.01 6.80 -33.29
N GLU A 185 -8.29 7.11 -33.51
CA GLU A 185 -8.97 6.83 -34.76
C GLU A 185 -8.29 7.56 -35.95
N ASP A 186 -7.93 8.83 -35.76
CA ASP A 186 -7.25 9.62 -36.79
C ASP A 186 -5.82 9.12 -37.07
N LEU A 187 -5.08 8.72 -36.02
CA LEU A 187 -3.77 8.07 -36.17
C LEU A 187 -3.88 6.74 -36.93
N LEU A 188 -4.91 5.93 -36.67
CA LEU A 188 -5.14 4.67 -37.38
C LEU A 188 -5.48 4.91 -38.86
N LYS A 189 -6.29 5.93 -39.17
CA LYS A 189 -6.54 6.35 -40.56
C LYS A 189 -5.25 6.78 -41.25
N GLY A 190 -4.42 7.58 -40.58
CA GLY A 190 -3.11 8.01 -41.08
C GLY A 190 -2.17 6.83 -41.35
N LYS A 191 -2.08 5.89 -40.40
CA LYS A 191 -1.30 4.65 -40.56
C LYS A 191 -1.77 3.83 -41.76
N ALA A 192 -3.07 3.61 -41.90
CA ALA A 192 -3.63 2.87 -43.04
C ALA A 192 -3.37 3.58 -44.39
N ALA A 193 -3.32 4.91 -44.40
CA ALA A 193 -2.97 5.67 -45.59
C ALA A 193 -1.48 5.50 -45.99
N LEU A 194 -0.58 5.57 -45.00
CA LEU A 194 0.85 5.32 -45.22
C LEU A 194 1.12 3.89 -45.66
N GLU A 195 0.46 2.89 -45.06
CA GLU A 195 0.57 1.50 -45.48
C GLU A 195 0.16 1.30 -46.95
N ARG A 196 -0.91 1.98 -47.39
CA ARG A 196 -1.32 1.98 -48.80
C ARG A 196 -0.25 2.58 -49.72
N GLN A 197 0.29 3.75 -49.35
CA GLN A 197 1.36 4.39 -50.13
C GLN A 197 2.63 3.52 -50.17
N ASN A 198 2.98 2.88 -49.07
CA ASN A 198 4.12 1.96 -49.02
C ASN A 198 3.91 0.75 -49.94
N GLN A 199 2.69 0.20 -49.98
CA GLN A 199 2.37 -0.90 -50.90
C GLN A 199 2.50 -0.46 -52.36
N GLU A 200 2.08 0.75 -52.71
CA GLU A 200 2.26 1.32 -54.05
C GLU A 200 3.74 1.48 -54.41
N LEU A 201 4.57 1.97 -53.47
CA LEU A 201 6.02 2.06 -53.67
C LEU A 201 6.68 0.68 -53.87
N ILE A 202 6.24 -0.34 -53.13
CA ILE A 202 6.72 -1.71 -53.31
C ILE A 202 6.37 -2.22 -54.72
N ASN A 203 5.15 -1.96 -55.18
CA ASN A 203 4.71 -2.36 -56.52
C ASN A 203 5.53 -1.65 -57.61
N LEU A 204 5.68 -0.32 -57.51
CA LEU A 204 6.49 0.47 -58.45
C LEU A 204 7.95 0.00 -58.48
N ARG A 205 8.53 -0.30 -57.32
CA ARG A 205 9.88 -0.85 -57.25
C ARG A 205 9.98 -2.18 -58.00
N SER A 206 9.03 -3.09 -57.81
CA SER A 206 9.02 -4.36 -58.53
C SER A 206 8.84 -4.20 -60.05
N GLU A 207 8.10 -3.19 -60.49
CA GLU A 207 7.94 -2.86 -61.91
C GLU A 207 9.25 -2.33 -62.52
N VAL A 208 9.95 -1.43 -61.80
CA VAL A 208 11.26 -0.92 -62.20
C VAL A 208 12.29 -2.04 -62.26
N ASP A 209 12.36 -2.90 -61.24
CA ASP A 209 13.25 -4.06 -61.23
C ASP A 209 12.97 -4.96 -62.47
N GLY A 210 11.70 -5.21 -62.77
CA GLY A 210 11.30 -5.95 -63.98
C GLY A 210 11.63 -5.24 -65.31
N MET A 211 11.60 -3.90 -65.35
CA MET A 211 12.07 -3.13 -66.51
C MET A 211 13.59 -3.24 -66.68
N TYR A 212 14.34 -3.18 -65.58
CA TYR A 212 15.79 -3.37 -65.59
C TYR A 212 16.18 -4.74 -66.11
N ASP A 213 15.52 -5.80 -65.66
CA ASP A 213 15.78 -7.16 -66.15
C ASP A 213 15.53 -7.29 -67.66
N ARG A 214 14.41 -6.72 -68.15
CA ARG A 214 14.10 -6.70 -69.60
C ARG A 214 15.15 -5.94 -70.40
N LEU A 215 15.56 -4.76 -69.92
CA LEU A 215 16.59 -3.97 -70.59
C LEU A 215 17.93 -4.70 -70.62
N ALA A 216 18.28 -5.42 -69.53
CA ALA A 216 19.49 -6.23 -69.48
C ALA A 216 19.44 -7.37 -70.51
N THR A 217 18.29 -8.02 -70.69
CA THR A 217 18.12 -9.05 -71.73
C THR A 217 18.20 -8.48 -73.14
N GLU A 218 17.53 -7.36 -73.42
CA GLU A 218 17.55 -6.71 -74.73
C GLU A 218 18.97 -6.23 -75.07
N ASN A 219 19.69 -5.65 -74.10
CA ASN A 219 21.08 -5.25 -74.32
C ASN A 219 22.00 -6.46 -74.61
N ALA A 220 21.78 -7.61 -73.97
CA ALA A 220 22.54 -8.83 -74.28
C ALA A 220 22.25 -9.35 -75.70
N GLU A 221 20.98 -9.28 -76.14
CA GLU A 221 20.59 -9.60 -77.52
C GLU A 221 21.26 -8.65 -78.51
N VAL A 222 21.18 -7.33 -78.28
CA VAL A 222 21.83 -6.30 -79.10
C VAL A 222 23.34 -6.52 -79.19
N MET A 223 24.02 -6.83 -78.07
CA MET A 223 25.45 -7.13 -78.08
C MET A 223 25.78 -8.38 -78.92
N THR A 224 24.89 -9.38 -78.90
CA THR A 224 25.03 -10.59 -79.72
C THR A 224 24.84 -10.27 -81.21
N ASP A 225 23.81 -9.49 -81.54
CA ASP A 225 23.56 -9.03 -82.92
C ASP A 225 24.69 -8.15 -83.45
N GLN A 226 25.24 -7.26 -82.62
CA GLN A 226 26.40 -6.45 -82.96
C GLN A 226 27.62 -7.34 -83.29
N GLN A 227 27.89 -8.36 -82.47
CA GLN A 227 28.97 -9.31 -82.75
C GLN A 227 28.73 -10.09 -84.07
N ASN A 228 27.49 -10.49 -84.33
CA ASN A 228 27.11 -11.17 -85.57
C ASN A 228 27.32 -10.26 -86.80
N LEU A 229 26.96 -8.98 -86.69
CA LEU A 229 27.17 -7.98 -87.74
C LEU A 229 28.67 -7.72 -87.99
N GLU A 230 29.48 -7.63 -86.95
CA GLU A 230 30.93 -7.49 -87.08
C GLU A 230 31.55 -8.70 -87.79
N ASN A 231 31.12 -9.91 -87.43
CA ASN A 231 31.52 -11.14 -88.11
C ASN A 231 31.14 -11.10 -89.60
N LEU A 232 29.89 -10.75 -89.93
CA LEU A 232 29.43 -10.65 -91.31
C LEU A 232 30.17 -9.56 -92.11
N SER A 233 30.46 -8.43 -91.48
CA SER A 233 31.24 -7.33 -92.06
C SER A 233 32.66 -7.79 -92.39
N SER A 234 33.33 -8.46 -91.45
CA SER A 234 34.66 -9.02 -91.69
C SER A 234 34.66 -10.05 -92.82
N ASP A 235 33.69 -10.96 -92.85
CA ASP A 235 33.50 -11.91 -93.95
C ASP A 235 33.28 -11.21 -95.31
N MET A 236 32.48 -10.14 -95.33
CA MET A 236 32.24 -9.36 -96.54
C MET A 236 33.52 -8.64 -97.02
N THR A 237 34.30 -8.06 -96.11
CA THR A 237 35.58 -7.43 -96.44
C THR A 237 36.59 -8.45 -96.98
N ASN A 238 36.67 -9.65 -96.39
CA ASN A 238 37.51 -10.74 -96.86
C ASN A 238 37.11 -11.17 -98.28
N LYS A 239 35.81 -11.35 -98.55
CA LYS A 239 35.30 -11.66 -99.90
C LYS A 239 35.58 -10.55 -100.91
N HIS A 240 35.40 -9.29 -100.51
CA HIS A 240 35.68 -8.15 -101.37
C HIS A 240 37.18 -8.07 -101.72
N GLN A 241 38.06 -8.33 -100.75
CA GLN A 241 39.49 -8.43 -100.97
C GLN A 241 39.83 -9.56 -101.95
N ALA A 242 39.28 -10.76 -101.76
CA ALA A 242 39.48 -11.89 -102.67
C ALA A 242 39.02 -11.59 -104.11
N ILE A 243 37.90 -10.87 -104.28
CA ILE A 243 37.44 -10.40 -105.59
C ILE A 243 38.44 -9.41 -106.20
N ASN A 244 38.95 -8.46 -105.42
CA ASN A 244 39.93 -7.49 -105.90
C ASN A 244 41.25 -8.18 -106.31
N GLU A 245 41.70 -9.17 -105.55
CA GLU A 245 42.85 -10.01 -105.89
C GLU A 245 42.60 -10.77 -107.21
N ALA A 246 41.45 -11.45 -107.35
CA ALA A 246 41.07 -12.13 -108.59
C ALA A 246 40.98 -11.17 -109.79
N LYS A 247 40.45 -9.97 -109.59
CA LYS A 247 40.41 -8.92 -110.62
C LYS A 247 41.82 -8.48 -111.03
N SER A 248 42.74 -8.33 -110.08
CA SER A 248 44.15 -8.02 -110.34
C SER A 248 44.82 -9.12 -111.17
N TYR A 249 44.60 -10.40 -110.82
CA TYR A 249 45.08 -11.54 -111.60
C TYR A 249 44.54 -11.54 -113.03
N LEU A 250 43.24 -11.30 -113.23
CA LEU A 250 42.63 -11.25 -114.56
C LEU A 250 43.13 -10.06 -115.40
N GLU A 251 43.37 -8.90 -114.80
CA GLU A 251 43.98 -7.78 -115.53
C GLU A 251 45.43 -8.08 -115.93
N ALA A 252 46.21 -8.73 -115.06
CA ALA A 252 47.56 -9.19 -115.41
C ALA A 252 47.54 -10.21 -116.55
N GLU A 253 46.60 -11.17 -116.53
CA GLU A 253 46.40 -12.14 -117.62
C GLU A 253 45.98 -11.44 -118.93
N LYS A 254 45.04 -10.49 -118.85
CA LYS A 254 44.62 -9.67 -119.99
C LYS A 254 45.80 -8.87 -120.57
N GLU A 255 46.63 -8.28 -119.73
CA GLU A 255 47.84 -7.57 -120.16
C GLU A 255 48.83 -8.53 -120.85
N ALA A 256 49.10 -9.69 -120.27
CA ALA A 256 49.94 -10.72 -120.88
C ALA A 256 49.40 -11.19 -122.24
N LEU A 257 48.08 -11.38 -122.36
CA LEU A 257 47.42 -11.72 -123.64
C LEU A 257 47.55 -10.59 -124.66
N THR A 258 47.44 -9.32 -124.26
CA THR A 258 47.69 -8.19 -125.17
C THR A 258 49.13 -8.12 -125.63
N MET A 259 50.11 -8.37 -124.75
CA MET A 259 51.52 -8.46 -125.13
C MET A 259 51.77 -9.62 -126.10
N LEU A 260 51.22 -10.80 -125.82
CA LEU A 260 51.29 -11.96 -126.73
C LEU A 260 50.66 -11.67 -128.08
N ARG A 261 49.48 -11.03 -128.10
CA ARG A 261 48.82 -10.63 -129.35
C ARG A 261 49.69 -9.68 -130.16
N ASN A 262 50.22 -8.62 -129.54
CA ASN A 262 51.10 -7.67 -130.22
C ASN A 262 52.36 -8.37 -130.77
N TRP A 263 52.95 -9.29 -130.00
CA TRP A 263 54.10 -10.08 -130.46
C TRP A 263 53.78 -10.98 -131.65
N VAL A 264 52.61 -11.65 -131.64
CA VAL A 264 52.13 -12.47 -132.76
C VAL A 264 51.86 -11.60 -133.99
N GLU A 265 51.24 -10.43 -133.83
CA GLU A 265 51.01 -9.47 -134.92
C GLU A 265 52.33 -8.97 -135.52
N GLU A 266 53.34 -8.66 -134.70
CA GLU A 266 54.68 -8.30 -135.16
C GLU A 266 55.42 -9.45 -135.86
N GLU A 267 55.36 -10.68 -135.34
CA GLU A 267 55.97 -11.85 -135.98
C GLU A 267 55.26 -12.17 -137.30
N ALA A 268 53.93 -12.04 -137.37
CA ALA A 268 53.18 -12.17 -138.61
C ALA A 268 53.61 -11.11 -139.63
N ALA A 269 53.85 -9.85 -139.21
CA ALA A 269 54.39 -8.81 -140.08
C ALA A 269 55.81 -9.14 -140.57
N ARG A 270 56.70 -9.63 -139.70
CA ARG A 270 58.05 -10.10 -140.07
C ARG A 270 58.02 -11.26 -141.05
N VAL A 271 57.16 -12.26 -140.81
CA VAL A 271 56.96 -13.41 -141.71
C VAL A 271 56.37 -12.95 -143.04
N HIS A 272 55.43 -12.01 -143.04
CA HIS A 272 54.89 -11.43 -144.26
C HIS A 272 55.98 -10.69 -145.07
N GLU A 273 56.83 -9.92 -144.40
CA GLU A 273 57.98 -9.26 -145.03
C GLU A 273 59.01 -10.27 -145.57
N ARG A 274 59.28 -11.36 -144.84
CA ARG A 274 60.08 -12.50 -145.31
C ARG A 274 59.44 -13.19 -146.52
N ALA A 275 58.14 -13.39 -146.52
CA ALA A 275 57.42 -13.94 -147.65
C ALA A 275 57.48 -13.01 -148.86
N GLU A 276 57.37 -11.69 -148.68
CA GLU A 276 57.53 -10.70 -149.75
C GLU A 276 58.97 -10.60 -150.27
N THR A 277 59.98 -10.73 -149.41
CA THR A 277 61.39 -10.82 -149.85
C THR A 277 61.67 -12.13 -150.59
N LEU A 278 61.11 -13.26 -150.15
CA LEU A 278 61.15 -14.54 -150.88
C LEU A 278 60.39 -14.45 -152.21
N LYS A 279 59.21 -13.81 -152.28
CA LYS A 279 58.53 -13.52 -153.55
C LYS A 279 59.40 -12.66 -154.46
N ARG A 280 60.09 -11.64 -153.93
CA ARG A 280 61.06 -10.83 -154.69
C ARG A 280 62.30 -11.61 -155.11
N ALA A 281 62.74 -12.61 -154.35
CA ALA A 281 63.81 -13.54 -154.73
C ALA A 281 63.34 -14.53 -155.81
N VAL A 282 62.11 -15.05 -155.72
CA VAL A 282 61.47 -15.89 -156.74
C VAL A 282 61.25 -15.12 -158.05
N ARG A 283 60.87 -13.84 -157.98
CA ARG A 283 60.84 -12.95 -159.17
C ARG A 283 62.23 -12.75 -159.78
N ARG A 284 63.30 -12.76 -158.98
CA ARG A 284 64.70 -12.68 -159.45
C ARG A 284 65.26 -14.01 -159.98
N TRP A 285 64.69 -15.14 -159.58
CA TRP A 285 65.05 -16.47 -160.08
C TRP A 285 64.24 -16.90 -161.31
N ARG A 286 63.28 -16.08 -161.73
CA ARG A 286 62.60 -16.24 -163.03
C ARG A 286 63.36 -15.43 -164.08
N VAL A 287 64.45 -16.03 -164.57
CA VAL A 287 65.17 -15.62 -165.77
C VAL A 287 64.39 -16.08 -167.01
N THR A 288 64.18 -15.16 -167.95
CA THR A 288 64.02 -15.36 -169.40
C THR A 288 64.73 -14.14 -170.01
N VAL A 289 65.77 -14.28 -170.85
CA VAL A 289 65.64 -14.49 -172.31
C VAL A 289 64.60 -13.48 -172.82
N ASP A 290 64.96 -12.28 -173.28
CA ASP A 290 66.02 -11.88 -174.20
C ASP A 290 66.99 -10.81 -173.67
#